data_AF-A0A933FN61-F1
#
_entry.id   AF-A0A933FN61-F1
#
_cell.length_a   1.000
_cell.length_b   1.000
_cell.length_c   1.000
_cell.angle_alpha   90.00
_cell.angle_beta   90.00
_cell.angle_gamma   90.00
#
_symmetry.space_group_name_H-M   'P 1'
#
loop_
_entity.id
_entity.type
_entity.pdbx_description
1 polymer ?
#
loop_
_entity_poly.entity_id
_entity_poly.type
_entity_poly.pdbx_seq_one_letter_code
_entity_poly.pdbx_strand_id
1 'polypeptide(L)'
;MKYRRFEDLPVWQDSAELARLMYDFTSLEPFRRHPGLRDQLERAALSISNNVAEGFERGTTNELLSFLYIARGSAGEVRSIMRVLEGWKAFEDFKSQISDLTARCEKISKQLYGWIESLKDSEIKGQRRLDEKERLRYAGKKDREEFLEELRRITQEKHKSPK
;
A
#
# COMPACT_ATOMS: atom_id res chain seq x y z
N MET A 1 10.47 4.06 -11.83
CA MET A 1 11.00 2.74 -11.46
C MET A 1 9.99 1.67 -11.83
N LYS A 2 10.37 0.63 -12.57
CA LYS A 2 9.46 -0.49 -12.92
C LYS A 2 9.89 -1.72 -12.11
N TYR A 3 9.35 -1.85 -10.91
CA TYR A 3 9.54 -3.05 -10.07
C TYR A 3 9.06 -4.28 -10.84
N ARG A 4 9.85 -5.36 -10.87
CA ARG A 4 9.52 -6.57 -11.64
C ARG A 4 8.98 -7.68 -10.74
N ARG A 5 9.40 -7.69 -9.49
CA ARG A 5 8.94 -8.63 -8.46
C ARG A 5 8.51 -7.84 -7.23
N PHE A 6 7.69 -8.44 -6.37
CA PHE A 6 7.23 -7.78 -5.16
C PHE A 6 8.37 -7.54 -4.18
N GLU A 7 9.42 -8.36 -4.20
CA GLU A 7 10.60 -8.23 -3.35
C GLU A 7 11.41 -6.97 -3.66
N ASP A 8 11.23 -6.40 -4.84
CA ASP A 8 11.87 -5.14 -5.23
C ASP A 8 11.14 -3.93 -4.60
N LEU A 9 9.93 -4.11 -4.05
CA LEU A 9 9.13 -3.03 -3.48
C LEU A 9 9.68 -2.62 -2.10
N PRO A 10 10.01 -1.33 -1.87
CA PRO A 10 10.47 -0.87 -0.56
C PRO A 10 9.46 -1.14 0.57
N VAL A 11 8.16 -1.00 0.30
CA VAL A 11 7.10 -1.27 1.29
C VAL A 11 6.99 -2.75 1.64
N TRP A 12 7.32 -3.65 0.71
CA TRP A 12 7.38 -5.08 1.00
C TRP A 12 8.59 -5.40 1.88
N GLN A 13 9.76 -4.85 1.55
CA GLN A 13 10.98 -5.05 2.33
C GLN A 13 10.84 -4.56 3.77
N ASP A 14 10.31 -3.34 3.95
CA ASP A 14 10.06 -2.77 5.27
C ASP A 14 9.03 -3.61 6.05
N SER A 15 7.97 -4.12 5.40
CA SER A 15 6.95 -4.93 6.07
C SER A 15 7.40 -6.35 6.40
N ALA A 16 8.22 -6.98 5.57
CA ALA A 16 8.84 -8.27 5.87
C ALA A 16 9.80 -8.16 7.07
N GLU A 17 10.61 -7.09 7.13
CA GLU A 17 11.47 -6.84 8.28
C GLU A 17 10.66 -6.53 9.55
N LEU A 18 9.56 -5.76 9.44
CA LEU A 18 8.65 -5.54 10.57
C LEU A 18 8.10 -6.87 11.10
N ALA A 19 7.68 -7.79 10.22
CA ALA A 19 7.17 -9.10 10.64
C ALA A 19 8.24 -9.91 11.40
N ARG A 20 9.48 -9.94 10.90
CA ARG A 20 10.61 -10.59 11.57
C ARG A 20 10.85 -10.01 12.97
N LEU A 21 10.95 -8.68 13.07
CA LEU A 21 11.11 -7.98 14.35
C LEU A 21 9.92 -8.21 15.29
N MET A 22 8.72 -8.38 14.74
CA MET A 22 7.54 -8.70 15.54
C MET A 22 7.65 -10.08 16.18
N TYR A 23 8.11 -11.10 15.45
CA TYR A 23 8.36 -12.43 16.01
C TYR A 23 9.42 -12.39 17.13
N ASP A 24 10.48 -11.60 16.95
CA ASP A 24 11.49 -11.40 17.99
C ASP A 24 10.85 -10.75 19.23
N PHE A 25 10.02 -9.72 19.05
CA PHE A 25 9.33 -9.02 20.13
C PHE A 25 8.29 -9.87 20.85
N THR A 26 7.52 -10.69 20.12
CA THR A 26 6.51 -11.58 20.70
C THR A 26 7.09 -12.82 21.38
N SER A 27 8.40 -13.05 21.26
CA SER A 27 9.12 -14.10 22.00
C SER A 27 9.40 -13.74 23.46
N LEU A 28 9.23 -12.46 23.84
CA LEU A 28 9.49 -11.94 25.18
C LEU A 28 8.54 -12.56 26.24
N GLU A 29 8.99 -12.60 27.50
CA GLU A 29 8.25 -13.25 28.59
C GLU A 29 6.78 -12.79 28.72
N PRO A 30 6.44 -11.49 28.64
CA PRO A 30 5.06 -11.05 28.85
C PRO A 30 4.06 -11.71 27.88
N PHE A 31 4.49 -12.00 26.65
CA PHE A 31 3.64 -12.65 25.65
C PHE A 31 3.38 -14.13 25.94
N ARG A 32 4.23 -14.82 26.71
CA ARG A 32 4.03 -16.24 27.06
C ARG A 32 2.73 -16.46 27.85
N ARG A 33 2.30 -15.45 28.61
CA ARG A 33 1.05 -15.47 29.39
C ARG A 33 -0.18 -15.08 28.57
N HIS A 34 0.03 -14.58 27.35
CA HIS A 34 -1.00 -14.04 26.47
C HIS A 34 -0.84 -14.55 25.03
N PRO A 35 -0.95 -15.88 24.80
CA PRO A 35 -0.73 -16.46 23.47
C PRO A 35 -1.69 -15.91 22.41
N GLY A 36 -2.95 -15.61 22.76
CA GLY A 36 -3.90 -15.02 21.81
C GLY A 36 -3.52 -13.59 21.35
N LEU A 37 -2.88 -12.81 22.22
CA LEU A 37 -2.37 -11.48 21.88
C LEU A 37 -1.16 -11.58 20.95
N ARG A 38 -0.24 -12.50 21.28
CA ARG A 38 0.90 -12.84 20.44
C ARG A 38 0.44 -13.24 19.03
N ASP A 39 -0.51 -14.16 18.93
CA ASP A 39 -1.01 -14.66 17.64
C ASP A 39 -1.71 -13.56 16.82
N GLN A 40 -2.44 -12.65 17.45
CA GLN A 40 -3.03 -11.51 16.75
C GLN A 40 -1.95 -10.58 16.19
N LEU A 41 -0.96 -10.25 17.00
CA LEU A 41 0.09 -9.33 16.62
C LEU A 41 1.00 -9.90 15.52
N GLU A 42 1.39 -11.18 15.63
CA GLU A 42 2.19 -11.88 14.60
C GLU A 42 1.44 -11.98 13.27
N ARG A 43 0.17 -12.39 13.30
CA ARG A 43 -0.65 -12.49 12.07
C ARG A 43 -0.86 -11.13 11.43
N ALA A 44 -1.15 -10.09 12.22
CA ALA A 44 -1.31 -8.75 11.71
C ALA A 44 -0.03 -8.23 11.05
N ALA A 45 1.14 -8.42 11.68
CA ALA A 45 2.42 -7.98 11.12
C ALA A 45 2.78 -8.73 9.82
N LEU A 46 2.69 -10.06 9.82
CA LEU A 46 3.00 -10.87 8.63
C LEU A 46 2.04 -10.58 7.46
N SER A 47 0.75 -10.37 7.77
CA SER A 47 -0.31 -10.07 6.81
C SER A 47 0.02 -8.87 5.93
N ILE A 48 0.73 -7.85 6.43
CA ILE A 48 1.08 -6.66 5.66
C ILE A 48 1.93 -7.05 4.43
N SER A 49 3.02 -7.78 4.65
CA SER A 49 3.92 -8.22 3.58
C SER A 49 3.27 -9.22 2.62
N ASN A 50 2.46 -10.14 3.16
CA ASN A 50 1.74 -11.14 2.37
C ASN A 50 0.71 -10.48 1.44
N ASN A 51 -0.07 -9.52 1.92
CA ASN A 51 -1.03 -8.81 1.09
C ASN A 51 -0.35 -7.91 0.05
N VAL A 52 0.81 -7.31 0.36
CA VAL A 52 1.59 -6.58 -0.64
C VAL A 52 2.06 -7.50 -1.75
N ALA A 53 2.60 -8.67 -1.42
CA ALA A 53 3.05 -9.67 -2.39
C ALA A 53 1.89 -10.20 -3.22
N GLU A 54 0.81 -10.63 -2.56
CA GLU A 54 -0.37 -11.16 -3.22
C GLU A 54 -0.98 -10.14 -4.16
N GLY A 55 -1.20 -8.91 -3.71
CA GLY A 55 -1.71 -7.83 -4.54
C GLY A 55 -0.82 -7.50 -5.73
N PHE A 56 0.51 -7.58 -5.58
CA PHE A 56 1.45 -7.32 -6.66
C PHE A 56 1.36 -8.37 -7.77
N GLU A 57 1.14 -9.64 -7.42
CA GLU A 57 0.99 -10.77 -8.35
C GLU A 57 -0.40 -10.82 -9.02
N ARG A 58 -1.38 -10.03 -8.56
CA ARG A 58 -2.72 -9.98 -9.17
C ARG A 58 -2.75 -9.29 -10.53
N GLY A 59 -3.77 -9.65 -11.32
CA GLY A 59 -3.89 -9.26 -12.71
C GLY A 59 -4.27 -7.80 -12.92
N THR A 60 -5.09 -7.21 -12.05
CA THR A 60 -5.67 -5.86 -12.26
C THR A 60 -5.27 -4.84 -11.19
N THR A 61 -5.31 -3.55 -11.54
CA THR A 61 -5.10 -2.44 -10.59
C THR A 61 -6.10 -2.46 -9.43
N ASN A 62 -7.37 -2.83 -9.69
CA ASN A 62 -8.40 -2.87 -8.66
C ASN A 62 -8.17 -3.98 -7.64
N GLU A 63 -7.76 -5.17 -8.09
CA GLU A 63 -7.41 -6.26 -7.16
C GLU A 63 -6.24 -5.85 -6.28
N LEU A 64 -5.17 -5.33 -6.88
CA LEU A 64 -4.04 -4.81 -6.12
C LEU A 64 -4.48 -3.78 -5.08
N LEU A 65 -5.30 -2.79 -5.46
CA LEU A 65 -5.79 -1.77 -4.53
C LEU A 65 -6.48 -2.41 -3.33
N SER A 66 -7.35 -3.39 -3.55
CA SER A 66 -8.02 -4.14 -2.47
C SER A 66 -7.00 -4.78 -1.51
N PHE A 67 -5.98 -5.45 -2.04
CA PHE A 67 -4.92 -6.05 -1.23
C PHE A 67 -4.09 -5.01 -0.46
N LEU A 68 -3.76 -3.87 -1.08
CA LEU A 68 -3.05 -2.79 -0.39
C LEU A 68 -3.88 -2.17 0.74
N TYR A 69 -5.19 -2.09 0.57
CA TYR A 69 -6.10 -1.67 1.64
C TYR A 69 -6.13 -2.66 2.80
N ILE A 70 -6.13 -3.96 2.51
CA ILE A 70 -6.03 -5.01 3.55
C ILE A 70 -4.69 -4.88 4.29
N ALA A 71 -3.57 -4.75 3.56
CA ALA A 71 -2.24 -4.53 4.15
C ALA A 71 -2.22 -3.30 5.07
N ARG A 72 -2.84 -2.19 4.64
CA ARG A 72 -2.94 -0.97 5.43
C ARG A 72 -3.83 -1.15 6.66
N GLY A 73 -4.88 -1.95 6.56
CA GLY A 73 -5.74 -2.37 7.67
C GLY A 73 -4.95 -3.16 8.72
N SER A 74 -4.16 -4.16 8.30
CA SER A 74 -3.28 -4.92 9.18
C SER A 74 -2.22 -4.05 9.87
N ALA A 75 -1.66 -3.05 9.17
CA ALA A 75 -0.80 -2.04 9.80
C ALA A 75 -1.53 -1.14 10.81
N GLY A 76 -2.85 -0.96 10.65
CA GLY A 76 -3.70 -0.32 11.66
C GLY A 76 -3.87 -1.19 12.91
N GLU A 77 -4.10 -2.49 12.73
CA GLU A 77 -4.24 -3.46 13.82
C GLU A 77 -2.97 -3.57 14.67
N VAL A 78 -1.79 -3.70 14.04
CA VAL A 78 -0.50 -3.68 14.75
C VAL A 78 -0.36 -2.44 15.63
N ARG A 79 -0.62 -1.25 15.07
CA ARG A 79 -0.53 0.01 15.84
C ARG A 79 -1.56 0.06 16.97
N SER A 80 -2.78 -0.41 16.73
CA SER A 80 -3.81 -0.46 17.77
C SER A 80 -3.38 -1.34 18.93
N ILE A 81 -2.81 -2.51 18.65
CA ILE A 81 -2.29 -3.41 19.69
C ILE A 81 -1.12 -2.75 20.42
N MET A 82 -0.17 -2.14 19.70
CA MET A 82 0.97 -1.45 20.32
C MET A 82 0.54 -0.37 21.31
N ARG A 83 -0.53 0.40 21.01
CA ARG A 83 -1.09 1.38 21.96
C ARG A 83 -1.65 0.74 23.22
N VAL A 84 -2.23 -0.45 23.13
CA VAL A 84 -2.65 -1.21 24.32
C VAL A 84 -1.44 -1.63 25.14
N LEU A 85 -0.36 -2.10 24.48
CA LEU A 85 0.88 -2.49 25.16
C LEU A 85 1.54 -1.31 25.88
N GLU A 86 1.59 -0.12 25.29
CA GLU A 86 2.18 1.09 25.90
C GLU A 86 1.57 1.42 27.27
N GLY A 87 0.26 1.20 27.43
CA GLY A 87 -0.48 1.46 28.67
C GLY A 87 -0.45 0.32 29.68
N TRP A 88 0.13 -0.83 29.32
CA TRP A 88 0.06 -2.03 30.14
C TRP A 88 1.33 -2.22 30.98
N LYS A 89 1.17 -2.26 32.30
CA LYS A 89 2.27 -2.45 33.25
C LYS A 89 3.17 -3.66 32.96
N ALA A 90 2.64 -4.74 32.39
CA ALA A 90 3.44 -5.91 32.00
C ALA A 90 4.49 -5.61 30.92
N PHE A 91 4.34 -4.49 30.20
CA PHE A 91 5.20 -4.05 29.11
C PHE A 91 5.99 -2.77 29.43
N GLU A 92 6.03 -2.35 30.69
CA GLU A 92 6.64 -1.07 31.10
C GLU A 92 8.14 -0.97 30.73
N ASP A 93 8.87 -2.08 30.84
CA ASP A 93 10.30 -2.15 30.49
C ASP A 93 10.57 -2.21 28.98
N PHE A 94 9.52 -2.30 28.15
CA PHE A 94 9.62 -2.48 26.70
C PHE A 94 9.13 -1.26 25.89
N LYS A 95 8.92 -0.10 26.55
CA LYS A 95 8.42 1.12 25.91
C LYS A 95 9.25 1.56 24.70
N SER A 96 10.58 1.43 24.76
CA SER A 96 11.46 1.80 23.65
C SER A 96 11.26 0.90 22.44
N GLN A 97 11.16 -0.42 22.64
CA GLN A 97 10.89 -1.39 21.57
C GLN A 97 9.50 -1.17 20.96
N ILE A 98 8.49 -0.94 21.80
CA ILE A 98 7.13 -0.64 21.34
C ILE A 98 7.12 0.64 20.47
N SER A 99 7.83 1.68 20.89
CA SER A 99 7.94 2.93 20.14
C SER A 99 8.62 2.74 18.79
N ASP A 100 9.75 2.01 18.73
CA ASP A 100 10.48 1.72 17.48
C ASP A 100 9.61 0.91 16.50
N LEU A 101 8.98 -0.17 16.95
CA LEU A 101 8.09 -1.00 16.13
C LEU A 101 6.88 -0.20 15.62
N THR A 102 6.31 0.66 16.47
CA THR A 102 5.21 1.55 16.09
C THR A 102 5.65 2.52 15.00
N ALA A 103 6.81 3.16 15.13
CA ALA A 103 7.36 4.08 14.13
C ALA A 103 7.63 3.39 12.79
N ARG A 104 8.17 2.17 12.80
CA ARG A 104 8.34 1.34 11.58
C ARG A 104 7.00 1.05 10.92
N CYS A 105 5.99 0.65 11.70
CA CYS A 105 4.65 0.38 11.21
C CYS A 105 3.98 1.64 10.62
N GLU A 106 4.21 2.81 11.20
CA GLU A 106 3.72 4.08 10.66
C GLU A 106 4.38 4.45 9.32
N LYS A 107 5.70 4.23 9.19
CA LYS A 107 6.42 4.39 7.92
C LYS A 107 5.80 3.52 6.83
N ILE A 108 5.55 2.24 7.12
CA ILE A 108 4.89 1.32 6.19
C ILE A 108 3.48 1.79 5.82
N SER A 109 2.68 2.25 6.80
CA SER A 109 1.35 2.78 6.54
C SER A 109 1.37 3.99 5.58
N LYS A 110 2.38 4.86 5.71
CA LYS A 110 2.60 6.01 4.81
C LYS A 110 2.99 5.56 3.40
N GLN A 111 3.89 4.56 3.27
CA GLN A 111 4.27 3.99 1.98
C GLN A 111 3.07 3.35 1.27
N LEU A 112 2.28 2.55 1.99
CA LEU A 112 1.06 1.93 1.46
C LEU A 112 0.07 3.00 1.00
N TYR A 113 -0.16 4.04 1.80
CA TYR A 113 -1.06 5.13 1.43
C TYR A 113 -0.58 5.85 0.17
N GLY A 114 0.69 6.26 0.10
CA GLY A 114 1.25 6.91 -1.08
C GLY A 114 1.13 6.05 -2.34
N TRP A 115 1.32 4.73 -2.21
CA TRP A 115 1.13 3.81 -3.33
C TRP A 115 -0.33 3.68 -3.76
N ILE A 116 -1.26 3.54 -2.80
CA ILE A 116 -2.70 3.50 -3.06
C ILE A 116 -3.15 4.74 -3.83
N GLU A 117 -2.76 5.95 -3.40
CA GLU A 117 -3.16 7.19 -4.08
C GLU A 117 -2.59 7.23 -5.51
N SER A 118 -1.31 6.88 -5.69
CA SER A 118 -0.70 6.83 -7.02
C SER A 118 -1.37 5.87 -8.01
N LEU A 119 -2.06 4.83 -7.51
CA LEU A 119 -2.76 3.84 -8.32
C LEU A 119 -4.19 4.28 -8.65
N LYS A 120 -4.86 4.97 -7.72
CA LYS A 120 -6.20 5.54 -7.94
C LYS A 120 -6.20 6.62 -9.01
N ASP A 121 -5.16 7.45 -9.02
CA ASP A 121 -5.00 8.53 -9.97
C ASP A 121 -4.54 8.04 -11.35
N SER A 122 -4.28 6.73 -11.51
CA SER A 122 -3.89 6.17 -12.79
C SER A 122 -5.11 5.98 -13.71
N GLU A 123 -5.04 6.56 -14.92
CA GLU A 123 -6.06 6.39 -15.99
C GLU A 123 -6.17 4.93 -16.48
N ILE A 124 -5.26 4.05 -16.07
CA ILE A 124 -5.18 2.65 -16.49
C ILE A 124 -6.03 1.78 -15.55
N LYS A 125 -7.29 1.61 -15.94
CA LYS A 125 -8.20 0.61 -15.37
C LYS A 125 -8.12 -0.66 -16.21
N GLY A 126 -7.18 -1.56 -15.91
CA GLY A 126 -6.96 -2.77 -16.73
C GLY A 126 -5.93 -3.73 -16.14
N GLN A 127 -5.50 -4.71 -16.94
CA GLN A 127 -4.44 -5.64 -16.55
C GLN A 127 -3.13 -4.90 -16.33
N ARG A 128 -2.44 -5.17 -15.22
CA ARG A 128 -1.22 -4.45 -14.83
C ARG A 128 -0.04 -4.77 -15.75
N ARG A 129 -0.01 -5.98 -16.29
CA ARG A 129 0.79 -6.36 -17.47
C ARG A 129 0.05 -5.95 -18.74
N LEU A 130 -0.14 -4.65 -18.95
CA LEU A 130 -0.43 -4.17 -20.30
C LEU A 130 0.74 -4.62 -21.19
N ASP A 131 0.43 -5.43 -22.21
CA ASP A 131 1.25 -5.53 -23.42
C ASP A 131 1.60 -4.09 -23.84
N GLU A 132 2.82 -3.89 -24.35
CA GLU A 132 3.26 -2.62 -24.94
C GLU A 132 2.21 -2.03 -25.90
N LYS A 133 1.48 -2.91 -26.62
CA LYS A 133 0.29 -2.54 -27.41
C LYS A 133 -0.81 -1.85 -26.63
N GLU A 134 -1.20 -2.34 -25.45
CA GLU A 134 -2.29 -1.72 -24.69
C GLU A 134 -1.85 -0.39 -24.08
N ARG A 135 -0.58 -0.25 -23.67
CA ARG A 135 -0.01 1.05 -23.27
C ARG A 135 -0.06 2.07 -24.40
N LEU A 136 0.37 1.67 -25.60
CA LEU A 136 0.28 2.50 -26.80
C LEU A 136 -1.16 2.83 -27.16
N ARG A 137 -2.11 1.91 -26.93
CA ARG A 137 -3.55 2.13 -27.18
C ARG A 137 -4.15 3.16 -26.22
N TYR A 138 -3.80 3.11 -24.94
CA TYR A 138 -4.22 4.11 -23.96
C TYR A 138 -3.60 5.47 -24.25
N ALA A 139 -2.30 5.53 -24.57
CA ALA A 139 -1.63 6.77 -24.98
C ALA A 139 -2.29 7.39 -26.22
N GLY A 140 -2.48 6.59 -27.28
CA GLY A 140 -3.13 7.08 -28.51
C GLY A 140 -4.61 7.47 -28.32
N LYS A 141 -5.31 6.90 -27.33
CA LYS A 141 -6.68 7.31 -27.01
C LYS A 141 -6.70 8.69 -26.34
N LYS A 142 -5.78 8.94 -25.42
CA LYS A 142 -5.61 10.25 -24.75
C LYS A 142 -5.22 11.34 -25.74
N ASP A 143 -4.21 11.08 -26.58
CA ASP A 143 -3.77 12.02 -27.62
C ASP A 143 -4.92 12.37 -28.57
N ARG A 144 -5.77 11.38 -28.90
CA ARG A 144 -6.95 11.59 -29.76
C ARG A 144 -8.04 12.40 -29.06
N GLU A 145 -8.28 12.18 -27.77
CA GLU A 145 -9.27 12.95 -26.99
C GLU A 145 -8.83 14.42 -26.85
N GLU A 146 -7.56 14.67 -26.52
CA GLU A 146 -6.96 16.01 -26.44
C GLU A 146 -7.07 16.74 -27.79
N PHE A 147 -6.72 16.07 -28.90
CA PHE A 147 -6.83 16.64 -30.25
C PHE A 147 -8.28 17.00 -30.63
N LEU A 148 -9.25 16.15 -30.30
CA LEU A 148 -10.67 16.42 -30.55
C LEU A 148 -11.22 17.57 -29.71
N GLU A 149 -10.65 17.79 -28.53
CA GLU A 149 -11.00 18.89 -27.65
C GLU A 149 -10.41 20.22 -28.14
N GLU A 150 -9.19 20.20 -28.65
CA GLU A 150 -8.56 21.33 -29.33
C GLU A 150 -9.30 21.75 -30.60
N LEU A 151 -9.69 20.78 -31.46
CA LEU A 151 -10.52 21.05 -32.63
C LEU A 151 -11.86 21.69 -32.26
N ARG A 152 -12.49 21.25 -31.16
CA ARG A 152 -13.74 21.83 -30.64
C ARG A 152 -13.55 23.27 -30.15
N ARG A 153 -12.44 23.59 -29.49
CA ARG A 153 -12.08 24.97 -29.12
C ARG A 153 -11.94 25.87 -30.34
N ILE A 154 -11.17 25.43 -31.34
CA ILE A 154 -10.95 26.20 -32.58
C ILE A 154 -12.26 26.44 -33.33
N THR A 155 -13.15 25.44 -33.38
CA THR A 155 -14.46 25.61 -34.03
C THR A 155 -15.40 26.54 -33.26
N GLN A 156 -15.36 26.53 -31.92
CA GLN A 156 -16.13 27.45 -31.09
C GLN A 156 -15.60 28.90 -31.15
N GLU A 157 -14.29 29.09 -31.23
CA GLU A 157 -13.68 30.42 -31.40
C GLU A 157 -14.00 31.02 -32.77
N LYS A 158 -13.97 30.21 -33.84
CA LYS A 158 -14.40 30.64 -35.18
C LYS A 158 -15.89 31.04 -35.25
N HIS A 159 -16.75 30.46 -34.40
CA HIS A 159 -18.17 30.82 -34.35
C HIS A 159 -18.49 32.02 -33.43
N LYS A 160 -17.55 32.46 -32.59
CA LYS A 160 -17.68 33.69 -31.78
C LYS A 160 -17.23 34.97 -32.50
N SER A 161 -16.76 34.87 -33.73
CA SER A 161 -16.47 36.03 -34.59
C SER A 161 -17.42 36.13 -35.78
N PRO A 162 -18.64 36.66 -35.58
CA PRO A 162 -19.30 37.48 -36.59
C PRO A 162 -19.36 38.94 -36.12
N LYS A 163 -18.80 39.80 -36.98
CA LYS A 163 -18.95 41.27 -37.12
C LYS A 163 -19.74 42.03 -36.06
#